data_AF-A0A6M1XVK3-F1
#
_entry.id   AF-A0A6M1XVK3-F1
#
_cell.length_a   1.000
_cell.length_b   1.000
_cell.length_c   1.000
_cell.angle_alpha   90.00
_cell.angle_beta   90.00
_cell.angle_gamma   90.00
#
_symmetry.space_group_name_H-M   'P 1'
#
loop_
_entity.id
_entity.type
_entity.pdbx_description
1 polymer ?
#
loop_
_entity_poly.entity_id
_entity_poly.type
_entity_poly.pdbx_seq_one_letter_code
_entity_poly.pdbx_strand_id
1 'polypeptide(L)'
;GDKWQVFIAQEVAGFVVNQVDKIGKITVRLEERDYTQILIPKDGWQEERTTMSSLRLDSVISAVFNISRQRSKQLIESGKVKVNWTETTRPDFALDLLDIVSIRGFGRL
;
A
#
# COMPACT_ATOMS: atom_id res chain seq x y z
N GLY A 1 -10.40 6.36 -9.24
CA GLY A 1 -9.87 6.14 -10.59
C GLY A 1 -11.02 5.97 -11.54
N ASP A 2 -10.81 6.26 -12.82
CA ASP A 2 -11.88 6.28 -13.84
C ASP A 2 -12.10 4.91 -14.50
N LYS A 3 -11.11 4.01 -14.39
CA LYS A 3 -11.16 2.64 -14.90
C LYS A 3 -10.57 1.68 -13.88
N TRP A 4 -11.08 0.46 -13.86
CA TRP A 4 -10.68 -0.60 -12.94
C TRP A 4 -10.59 -1.93 -13.70
N GLN A 5 -9.63 -2.78 -13.34
CA GLN A 5 -9.47 -4.13 -13.85
C GLN A 5 -9.15 -5.08 -12.69
N VAL A 6 -9.54 -6.34 -12.84
CA VAL A 6 -9.26 -7.41 -11.89
C VAL A 6 -8.78 -8.63 -12.65
N PHE A 7 -7.88 -9.40 -12.06
CA PHE A 7 -7.48 -10.69 -12.61
C PHE A 7 -8.40 -11.79 -12.11
N ILE A 8 -8.82 -12.65 -13.03
CA ILE A 8 -9.74 -13.76 -12.76
C ILE A 8 -9.12 -15.01 -13.37
N ALA A 9 -9.19 -16.13 -12.66
CA ALA A 9 -8.80 -17.41 -13.22
C ALA A 9 -9.73 -17.77 -14.40
N GLN A 10 -9.16 -18.20 -15.52
CA GLN A 10 -9.88 -18.42 -16.78
C GLN A 10 -11.08 -19.36 -16.62
N GLU A 11 -10.95 -20.40 -15.80
CA GLU A 11 -11.99 -21.38 -15.49
C GLU A 11 -13.26 -20.79 -14.85
N VAL A 12 -13.17 -19.66 -14.16
CA VAL A 12 -14.33 -18.97 -13.56
C VAL A 12 -14.72 -17.67 -14.26
N ALA A 13 -13.97 -17.24 -15.28
CA ALA A 13 -14.17 -15.96 -15.95
C ALA A 13 -15.60 -15.81 -16.50
N GLY A 14 -16.12 -16.84 -17.18
CA GLY A 14 -17.47 -16.83 -17.72
C GLY A 14 -18.57 -16.70 -16.65
N PHE A 15 -18.38 -17.33 -15.49
CA PHE A 15 -19.31 -17.16 -14.37
C PHE A 15 -19.26 -15.74 -13.83
N VAL A 16 -18.06 -15.22 -13.57
CA VAL A 16 -17.89 -13.89 -12.97
C VAL A 16 -18.43 -12.80 -13.88
N VAL A 17 -18.14 -12.84 -15.19
CA VAL A 17 -18.63 -11.84 -16.15
C VAL A 17 -20.16 -11.83 -16.24
N ASN A 18 -20.81 -12.99 -16.16
CA ASN A 18 -22.25 -13.11 -16.35
C ASN A 18 -23.07 -12.90 -15.06
N GLN A 19 -22.50 -13.22 -13.89
CA GLN A 19 -23.25 -13.27 -12.63
C GLN A 19 -22.91 -12.12 -11.67
N VAL A 20 -21.77 -11.45 -11.84
CA VAL A 20 -21.42 -10.31 -10.98
C VAL A 20 -21.96 -9.03 -11.57
N ASP A 21 -23.12 -8.61 -11.06
CA ASP A 21 -23.81 -7.37 -11.40
C ASP A 21 -23.63 -6.27 -10.34
N LYS A 22 -23.08 -6.60 -9.17
CA LYS A 22 -22.86 -5.68 -8.05
C LYS A 22 -21.55 -5.94 -7.31
N ILE A 23 -20.87 -4.85 -6.95
CA ILE A 23 -19.74 -4.86 -6.01
C ILE A 23 -20.09 -3.91 -4.86
N GLY A 24 -20.32 -4.49 -3.67
CA GLY A 24 -20.85 -3.75 -2.53
C GLY A 24 -22.22 -3.16 -2.83
N LYS A 25 -22.33 -1.82 -2.82
CA LYS A 25 -23.58 -1.09 -3.13
C LYS A 25 -23.65 -0.60 -4.59
N ILE A 26 -22.65 -0.87 -5.40
CA ILE A 26 -22.49 -0.31 -6.74
C ILE A 26 -22.86 -1.38 -7.78
N THR A 27 -23.78 -1.05 -8.68
CA THR A 27 -24.06 -1.89 -9.86
C THR A 27 -22.89 -1.79 -10.84
N VAL A 28 -22.43 -2.94 -11.32
CA VAL A 28 -21.29 -3.06 -12.24
C VAL A 28 -21.64 -3.93 -13.43
N ARG A 29 -20.87 -3.78 -14.50
CA ARG A 29 -20.83 -4.70 -15.62
C ARG A 29 -19.37 -5.03 -15.87
N LEU A 30 -19.06 -6.31 -15.92
CA LEU A 30 -17.71 -6.78 -16.22
C LEU A 30 -17.60 -7.07 -17.72
N GLU A 31 -16.45 -6.74 -18.27
CA GLU A 31 -16.09 -7.01 -19.66
C GLU A 31 -14.71 -7.64 -19.68
N GLU A 32 -14.56 -8.74 -20.41
CA GLU A 32 -13.27 -9.36 -20.64
C GLU A 32 -12.40 -8.45 -21.52
N ARG A 33 -11.11 -8.39 -21.21
CA ARG A 33 -10.13 -7.58 -21.92
C ARG A 33 -8.87 -8.41 -22.13
N ASP A 34 -8.28 -8.28 -23.31
CA ASP A 34 -6.99 -8.90 -23.61
C ASP A 34 -5.91 -8.40 -22.64
N TYR A 35 -4.93 -9.26 -22.35
CA TYR A 35 -3.79 -8.91 -21.51
C TYR A 35 -3.00 -7.70 -22.07
N THR A 36 -3.01 -7.51 -23.39
CA THR A 36 -2.40 -6.34 -24.06
C THR A 36 -3.09 -5.02 -23.75
N GLN A 37 -4.30 -5.05 -23.18
CA GLN A 37 -5.10 -3.90 -22.77
C GLN A 37 -5.04 -3.66 -21.25
N ILE A 38 -4.02 -4.22 -20.57
CA ILE A 38 -3.83 -4.02 -19.14
C ILE A 38 -3.71 -2.53 -18.81
N LEU A 39 -4.47 -2.10 -17.81
CA LEU A 39 -4.33 -0.77 -17.24
C LEU A 39 -3.01 -0.73 -16.49
N ILE A 40 -2.11 0.14 -16.93
CA ILE A 40 -0.91 0.46 -16.16
C ILE A 40 -1.39 1.19 -14.90
N PRO A 41 -1.12 0.66 -13.70
CA PRO A 41 -1.46 1.34 -12.47
C PRO A 41 -0.85 2.74 -12.49
N LYS A 42 -1.63 3.75 -12.10
CA LYS A 42 -1.06 5.07 -11.87
C LYS A 42 -0.06 4.91 -10.74
N ASP A 43 1.21 5.13 -11.04
CA ASP A 43 2.24 5.13 -10.03
C ASP A 43 2.04 6.32 -9.11
N GLY A 44 1.70 6.03 -7.86
CA GLY A 44 1.51 7.03 -6.81
C GLY A 44 2.77 7.22 -5.95
N TRP A 45 3.85 6.50 -6.26
CA TRP A 45 5.12 6.67 -5.57
C TRP A 45 5.69 8.04 -5.88
N GLN A 46 6.21 8.68 -4.85
CA GLN A 46 6.96 9.93 -4.96
C GLN A 46 8.38 9.64 -4.51
N GLU A 47 9.35 10.00 -5.33
CA GLU A 47 10.75 9.89 -4.96
C GLU A 47 11.07 10.98 -3.94
N GLU A 48 11.49 10.56 -2.75
CA GLU A 48 11.83 11.45 -1.64
C GLU A 48 13.30 11.29 -1.27
N ARG A 49 13.98 12.42 -1.03
CA ARG A 49 15.39 12.43 -0.66
C ARG A 49 15.59 13.22 0.62
N THR A 50 16.13 12.55 1.64
CA THR A 50 16.42 13.16 2.93
C THR A 50 17.72 12.63 3.51
N THR A 51 18.36 13.42 4.36
CA THR A 51 19.59 13.04 5.06
C THR A 51 19.26 12.77 6.52
N MET A 52 19.69 11.61 7.00
CA MET A 52 19.35 11.14 8.35
C MET A 52 20.59 10.60 9.04
N SER A 53 20.65 10.74 10.37
CA SER A 53 21.75 10.22 11.17
C SER A 53 21.68 8.69 11.37
N SER A 54 20.51 8.08 11.13
CA SER A 54 20.30 6.63 11.24
C SER A 54 19.04 6.20 10.49
N LEU A 55 19.00 4.93 10.06
CA LEU A 55 17.83 4.28 9.45
C LEU A 55 16.86 3.70 10.50
N ARG A 56 16.75 4.35 11.67
CA ARG A 56 15.75 3.94 12.67
C ARG A 56 14.35 4.20 12.13
N LEU A 57 13.45 3.24 12.34
CA LEU A 57 12.05 3.29 11.92
C LEU A 57 11.37 4.59 12.35
N ASP A 58 11.58 5.01 13.61
CA ASP A 58 10.99 6.25 14.12
C ASP A 58 11.48 7.51 13.42
N SER A 59 12.78 7.55 13.10
CA SER A 59 13.41 8.63 12.35
C SER A 59 12.87 8.67 10.92
N VAL A 60 12.88 7.53 10.20
CA VAL A 60 12.48 7.45 8.79
C VAL A 60 11.03 7.89 8.60
N ILE A 61 10.10 7.39 9.41
CA ILE A 61 8.68 7.79 9.37
C ILE A 61 8.50 9.28 9.65
N SER A 62 9.26 9.83 10.61
CA SER A 62 9.20 11.25 10.97
C SER A 62 9.64 12.14 9.80
N ALA A 63 10.71 11.77 9.09
CA ALA A 63 11.22 12.53 7.96
C ALA A 63 10.30 12.44 6.73
N VAL A 64 9.87 11.22 6.35
CA VAL A 64 9.08 11.00 5.13
C VAL A 64 7.68 11.62 5.22
N PHE A 65 7.01 11.51 6.38
CA PHE A 65 5.66 12.08 6.54
C PHE A 65 5.64 13.46 7.21
N ASN A 66 6.79 14.09 7.42
CA ASN A 66 6.94 15.39 8.07
C ASN A 66 6.13 15.51 9.37
N ILE A 67 6.26 14.50 10.25
CA ILE A 67 5.63 14.48 11.57
C ILE A 67 6.69 14.51 12.68
N SER A 68 6.30 14.91 13.89
CA SER A 68 7.22 14.87 15.03
C SER A 68 7.68 13.44 15.32
N ARG A 69 8.93 13.29 15.78
CA ARG A 69 9.49 11.99 16.18
C ARG A 69 8.68 11.33 17.30
N GLN A 70 8.08 12.12 18.20
CA GLN A 70 7.18 11.61 19.24
C GLN A 70 5.91 10.97 18.62
N ARG A 71 5.31 11.62 17.61
CA ARG A 71 4.13 11.08 16.93
C ARG A 71 4.47 9.80 16.16
N SER A 72 5.65 9.76 15.53
CA SER A 72 6.17 8.55 14.88
C SER A 72 6.27 7.37 15.86
N LYS A 73 6.89 7.56 17.02
CA LYS A 73 6.97 6.54 18.08
C LYS A 73 5.59 6.03 18.53
N GLN A 74 4.65 6.94 18.77
CA GLN A 74 3.28 6.56 19.16
C GLN A 74 2.57 5.71 18.10
N LEU A 75 2.79 5.96 16.80
CA LEU A 75 2.24 5.12 15.74
C LEU A 75 2.84 3.71 15.77
N ILE A 76 4.15 3.61 15.98
CA ILE A 76 4.87 2.33 16.06
C ILE A 76 4.39 1.53 17.27
N GLU A 77 4.44 2.13 18.46
CA GLU A 77 4.07 1.50 19.74
C GLU A 77 2.59 1.09 19.79
N SER A 78 1.70 1.78 19.06
CA SER A 78 0.28 1.44 18.97
C SER A 78 -0.07 0.39 17.90
N GLY A 79 0.92 -0.30 17.32
CA GLY A 79 0.68 -1.37 16.34
C GLY A 79 0.10 -0.86 15.01
N LYS A 80 0.40 0.40 14.65
CA LYS A 80 -0.05 1.01 13.38
C LYS A 80 0.99 0.91 12.27
N VAL A 81 2.17 0.38 12.57
CA VAL A 81 3.29 0.27 11.64
C VAL A 81 3.65 -1.18 11.40
N LYS A 82 3.90 -1.52 10.14
CA LYS A 82 4.41 -2.82 9.72
C LYS A 82 5.68 -2.65 8.91
N VAL A 83 6.67 -3.48 9.18
CA VAL A 83 7.86 -3.65 8.33
C VAL A 83 7.72 -5.01 7.67
N ASN A 84 7.82 -5.06 6.34
CA ASN A 84 7.69 -6.31 5.57
C ASN A 84 6.44 -7.12 5.97
N TRP A 85 5.28 -6.46 5.94
CA TRP A 85 3.96 -7.02 6.30
C TRP A 85 3.79 -7.47 7.76
N THR A 86 4.83 -7.37 8.58
CA THR A 86 4.84 -7.79 9.99
C THR A 86 4.72 -6.58 10.91
N GLU A 87 3.81 -6.65 11.89
CA GLU A 87 3.65 -5.57 12.88
C GLU A 87 4.95 -5.36 13.66
N THR A 88 5.37 -4.10 13.78
CA THR A 88 6.59 -3.73 14.50
C THR A 88 6.25 -2.65 15.52
N THR A 89 6.53 -2.93 16.79
CA THR A 89 6.26 -2.02 17.91
C THR A 89 7.53 -1.40 18.50
N ARG A 90 8.68 -1.65 17.87
CA ARG A 90 10.00 -1.15 18.28
C ARG A 90 10.39 0.09 17.47
N PRO A 91 10.39 1.31 18.06
CA PRO A 91 10.73 2.51 17.32
C PRO A 91 12.21 2.61 16.94
N ASP A 92 13.07 1.88 17.64
CA ASP A 92 14.51 1.78 17.41
C ASP A 92 14.89 0.72 16.37
N PHE A 93 13.91 0.03 15.76
CA PHE A 93 14.15 -0.94 14.69
C PHE A 93 14.98 -0.29 13.57
N ALA A 94 16.10 -0.90 13.20
CA ALA A 94 16.94 -0.44 12.11
C ALA A 94 16.45 -1.04 10.80
N LEU A 95 16.02 -0.19 9.87
CA LEU A 95 15.63 -0.59 8.53
C LEU A 95 16.87 -0.92 7.69
N ASP A 96 16.70 -1.88 6.79
CA ASP A 96 17.67 -2.20 5.75
C ASP A 96 17.15 -1.76 4.37
N LEU A 97 18.04 -1.84 3.38
CA LEU A 97 17.70 -1.55 1.99
C LEU A 97 16.56 -2.46 1.52
N LEU A 98 15.59 -1.88 0.81
CA LEU A 98 14.40 -2.54 0.26
C LEU A 98 13.35 -2.98 1.31
N ASP A 99 13.50 -2.61 2.59
CA ASP A 99 12.42 -2.79 3.56
C ASP A 99 11.19 -1.95 3.18
N ILE A 100 10.01 -2.56 3.23
CA ILE A 100 8.74 -1.88 2.98
C ILE A 100 8.09 -1.53 4.32
N VAL A 101 7.81 -0.25 4.52
CA VAL A 101 7.16 0.23 5.75
C VAL A 101 5.72 0.67 5.44
N SER A 102 4.75 -0.01 6.05
CA SER A 102 3.32 0.34 5.93
C SER A 102 2.81 0.98 7.21
N ILE A 103 2.25 2.19 7.11
CA ILE A 103 1.72 2.96 8.23
C ILE A 103 0.23 3.20 8.03
N ARG A 104 -0.58 2.73 8.99
CA ARG A 104 -2.05 2.90 8.95
C ARG A 104 -2.43 4.37 8.92
N GLY A 105 -3.16 4.77 7.87
CA GLY A 105 -3.64 6.14 7.67
C GLY A 105 -2.66 7.07 6.95
N PHE A 106 -1.45 6.62 6.63
CA PHE A 106 -0.44 7.42 5.92
C PHE A 106 -0.06 6.81 4.57
N GLY A 107 0.07 5.47 4.50
CA GLY A 107 0.43 4.78 3.25
C GLY A 107 1.62 3.85 3.43
N ARG A 108 2.39 3.67 2.34
CA ARG A 108 3.61 2.88 2.32
C ARG A 108 4.78 3.74 1.85
N LEU A 109 5.95 3.47 2.39
CA LEU A 109 7.25 3.95 1.92
C LEU A 109 8.19 2.77 1.75
#